data_AF-A0A069IN83-F1
#
_entry.id   AF-A0A069IN83-F1
#
_cell.length_a   1.000
_cell.length_b   1.000
_cell.length_c   1.000
_cell.angle_alpha   90.00
_cell.angle_beta   90.00
_cell.angle_gamma   90.00
#
_symmetry.space_group_name_H-M   'P 1'
#
loop_
_entity.id
_entity.type
_entity.pdbx_description
1 polymer ?
#
loop_
_entity_poly.entity_id
_entity_poly.type
_entity_poly.pdbx_seq_one_letter_code
_entity_poly.pdbx_strand_id
1 'polypeptide(L)'
;MSLRKFLAVGALAAAVSFGGAALAQTAAQKTLVDQAKAAGTVGEQADGYVGFRVSTSDAALRAAVDAMNAGRRAAYARSAAEAGTSADVAGARMFESQLLPRIQSGQWYRNAQGQWVQR
;
A
#
# COMPACT_ATOMS: atom_id res chain seq x y z
N MET A 1 48.72 7.00 -0.19
CA MET A 1 47.65 6.02 0.09
C MET A 1 46.32 6.63 -0.35
N SER A 2 45.70 6.01 -1.34
CA SER A 2 44.48 6.40 -2.08
C SER A 2 43.25 6.51 -1.14
N LEU A 3 42.57 7.65 -1.03
CA LEU A 3 41.32 8.06 -1.72
C LEU A 3 40.18 7.02 -1.72
N ARG A 4 39.14 7.23 -0.88
CA ARG A 4 37.81 7.77 -1.27
C ARG A 4 36.73 7.46 -0.21
N LYS A 5 36.18 8.55 0.31
CA LYS A 5 34.90 8.65 1.03
C LYS A 5 33.76 8.19 0.13
N PHE A 6 32.82 7.39 0.63
CA PHE A 6 31.43 7.39 0.15
C PHE A 6 30.49 7.13 1.32
N LEU A 7 30.06 8.21 1.98
CA LEU A 7 28.84 8.26 2.75
C LEU A 7 27.70 8.51 1.76
N ALA A 8 26.81 7.53 1.62
CA ALA A 8 25.52 7.70 0.95
C ALA A 8 24.44 7.10 1.85
N VAL A 9 24.12 7.79 2.93
CA VAL A 9 22.87 7.53 3.67
C VAL A 9 21.78 8.27 2.90
N GLY A 10 21.03 7.52 2.11
CA GLY A 10 19.89 8.01 1.34
C GLY A 10 18.85 8.66 2.24
N ALA A 11 18.48 9.90 1.90
CA ALA A 11 17.48 10.68 2.59
C ALA A 11 16.12 9.96 2.58
N LEU A 12 15.60 9.67 3.77
CA LEU A 12 14.18 9.37 4.00
C LEU A 12 13.38 10.64 3.69
N ALA A 13 12.80 10.72 2.49
CA ALA A 13 11.76 11.70 2.21
C ALA A 13 10.42 11.20 2.77
N ALA A 14 10.22 11.34 4.07
CA ALA A 14 8.92 11.18 4.71
C ALA A 14 8.20 12.54 4.71
N ALA A 15 7.56 12.89 3.59
CA ALA A 15 6.58 13.98 3.58
C ALA A 15 5.29 13.47 4.24
N VAL A 16 5.23 13.55 5.56
CA VAL A 16 4.01 13.25 6.32
C VAL A 16 3.21 14.53 6.48
N SER A 17 2.31 14.78 5.54
CA SER A 17 1.28 15.81 5.65
C SER A 17 0.22 15.33 6.64
N PHE A 18 0.41 15.63 7.94
CA PHE A 18 -0.59 15.37 8.99
C PHE A 18 -1.76 16.35 8.82
N GLY A 19 -2.90 15.83 8.35
CA GLY A 19 -4.14 16.58 8.25
C GLY A 19 -5.33 15.62 8.21
N GLY A 20 -6.01 15.48 9.35
CA GLY A 20 -7.16 14.60 9.57
C GLY A 20 -6.77 13.36 10.37
N ALA A 21 -7.39 13.18 11.54
CA ALA A 21 -7.28 11.98 12.36
C ALA A 21 -7.96 10.78 11.67
N ALA A 22 -7.47 10.39 10.50
CA ALA A 22 -7.52 8.99 10.11
C ALA A 22 -6.65 8.27 11.13
N LEU A 23 -7.19 7.23 11.79
CA LEU A 23 -6.40 6.37 12.67
C LEU A 23 -5.13 5.96 11.92
N ALA A 24 -4.01 6.57 12.28
CA ALA A 24 -2.76 6.34 11.58
C ALA A 24 -2.41 4.87 11.78
N GLN A 25 -2.24 4.14 10.68
CA GLN A 25 -1.86 2.73 10.75
C GLN A 25 -0.58 2.62 11.59
N THR A 26 -0.61 1.80 12.64
CA THR A 26 0.56 1.63 13.50
C THR A 26 1.66 0.88 12.75
N ALA A 27 2.91 1.05 13.17
CA ALA A 27 4.03 0.29 12.59
C ALA A 27 3.79 -1.22 12.67
N ALA A 28 3.24 -1.71 13.79
CA ALA A 28 2.90 -3.12 13.98
C ALA A 28 1.82 -3.60 12.98
N GLN A 29 0.75 -2.82 12.78
CA GLN A 29 -0.27 -3.14 11.78
C GLN A 29 0.30 -3.16 10.37
N LYS A 30 1.19 -2.22 10.03
CA LYS A 30 1.86 -2.21 8.74
C LYS A 30 2.70 -3.47 8.54
N THR A 31 3.53 -3.83 9.52
CA THR A 31 4.35 -5.05 9.49
C THR A 31 3.49 -6.30 9.30
N LEU A 32 2.34 -6.39 9.98
CA LEU A 32 1.42 -7.51 9.84
C LEU A 32 0.86 -7.65 8.42
N VAL A 33 0.47 -6.55 7.78
CA VAL A 33 0.01 -6.56 6.38
C VAL A 33 1.15 -6.91 5.43
N ASP A 34 2.36 -6.38 5.64
CA ASP A 34 3.52 -6.67 4.79
C ASP A 34 3.92 -8.16 4.86
N GLN A 35 3.88 -8.77 6.05
CA GLN A 35 4.07 -10.21 6.23
C GLN A 35 2.97 -11.02 5.54
N ALA A 36 1.71 -10.60 5.66
CA ALA A 36 0.60 -11.27 4.99
C ALA A 36 0.68 -11.16 3.46
N LYS A 37 1.24 -10.08 2.91
CA LYS A 37 1.54 -9.94 1.47
C LYS A 37 2.64 -10.91 1.04
N ALA A 38 3.71 -11.02 1.82
CA ALA A 38 4.78 -11.99 1.56
C ALA A 38 4.28 -13.44 1.63
N ALA A 39 3.33 -13.74 2.52
CA ALA A 39 2.71 -15.05 2.64
C ALA A 39 1.62 -15.34 1.58
N GLY A 40 1.20 -14.35 0.79
CA GLY A 40 0.14 -14.51 -0.21
C GLY A 40 -1.29 -14.64 0.35
N THR A 41 -1.48 -14.31 1.63
CA THR A 41 -2.80 -14.24 2.29
C THR A 41 -3.58 -13.01 1.83
N VAL A 42 -2.88 -11.88 1.68
CA VAL A 42 -3.41 -10.63 1.15
C VAL A 42 -2.57 -10.17 -0.04
N GLY A 43 -3.11 -9.27 -0.85
CA GLY A 43 -2.39 -8.66 -1.97
C GLY A 43 -2.94 -7.30 -2.35
N GLU A 44 -2.17 -6.56 -3.15
CA GLU A 44 -2.64 -5.28 -3.71
C GLU A 44 -3.74 -5.53 -4.75
N GLN A 45 -4.64 -4.59 -4.95
CA GLN A 45 -5.72 -4.66 -5.93
C GLN A 45 -5.60 -3.50 -6.92
N ALA A 46 -6.05 -3.71 -8.16
CA ALA A 46 -5.98 -2.72 -9.23
C ALA A 46 -6.75 -1.42 -8.94
N ASP A 47 -7.63 -1.41 -7.95
CA ASP A 47 -8.34 -0.23 -7.44
C ASP A 47 -7.52 0.57 -6.41
N GLY A 48 -6.30 0.13 -6.08
CA GLY A 48 -5.43 0.76 -5.11
C GLY A 48 -5.60 0.26 -3.68
N TYR A 49 -6.45 -0.72 -3.38
CA TYR A 49 -6.63 -1.24 -2.01
C TYR A 49 -5.88 -2.56 -1.76
N VAL A 50 -5.86 -3.02 -0.50
CA VAL A 50 -5.39 -4.36 -0.13
C VAL A 50 -6.60 -5.28 0.05
N GLY A 51 -6.56 -6.46 -0.57
CA GLY A 51 -7.62 -7.47 -0.50
C GLY A 51 -7.13 -8.79 0.08
N PHE A 52 -8.03 -9.55 0.69
CA PHE A 52 -7.77 -10.93 1.13
C PHE A 52 -7.88 -11.88 -0.06
N ARG A 53 -6.76 -12.51 -0.42
CA ARG A 53 -6.73 -13.61 -1.40
C ARG A 53 -7.18 -14.91 -0.78
N VAL A 54 -6.78 -15.13 0.48
CA VAL A 54 -7.17 -16.29 1.30
C VAL A 54 -7.98 -15.78 2.48
N SER A 55 -9.10 -16.45 2.77
CA SER A 55 -9.92 -16.13 3.93
C SER A 55 -9.11 -16.34 5.22
N THR A 56 -9.30 -15.46 6.21
CA THR A 56 -8.60 -15.53 7.50
C THR A 56 -9.58 -15.32 8.65
N SER A 57 -9.35 -16.03 9.76
CA SER A 57 -10.03 -15.81 11.05
C SER A 57 -9.27 -14.81 11.95
N ASP A 58 -8.06 -14.41 11.58
CA ASP A 58 -7.22 -13.45 12.32
C ASP A 58 -7.85 -12.03 12.34
N ALA A 59 -8.34 -11.63 13.51
CA ALA A 59 -8.95 -10.32 13.73
C ALA A 59 -7.95 -9.17 13.68
N ALA A 60 -6.70 -9.39 14.10
CA ALA A 60 -5.66 -8.36 14.07
C ALA A 60 -5.26 -8.05 12.62
N LEU A 61 -5.14 -9.08 11.78
CA LEU A 61 -4.86 -8.89 10.35
C LEU A 61 -6.01 -8.17 9.64
N ARG A 62 -7.27 -8.53 9.92
CA ARG A 62 -8.45 -7.79 9.39
C ARG A 62 -8.40 -6.32 9.78
N ALA A 63 -8.24 -6.03 11.07
CA ALA A 63 -8.16 -4.65 11.55
C ALA A 63 -6.98 -3.87 10.93
N ALA A 64 -5.85 -4.53 10.69
CA ALA A 64 -4.69 -3.91 10.06
C ALA A 64 -4.92 -3.59 8.57
N VAL A 65 -5.59 -4.47 7.82
CA VAL A 65 -6.00 -4.23 6.43
C VAL A 65 -7.04 -3.11 6.36
N ASP A 66 -8.02 -3.11 7.26
CA ASP A 66 -9.06 -2.07 7.33
C ASP A 66 -8.46 -0.70 7.64
N ALA A 67 -7.53 -0.62 8.58
CA ALA A 67 -6.81 0.62 8.89
C ALA A 67 -6.00 1.13 7.68
N MET A 68 -5.29 0.24 6.97
CA MET A 68 -4.57 0.60 5.75
C MET A 68 -5.51 1.15 4.68
N ASN A 69 -6.62 0.44 4.42
CA ASN A 69 -7.58 0.82 3.38
C ASN A 69 -8.34 2.10 3.76
N ALA A 70 -8.62 2.36 5.05
CA ALA A 70 -9.18 3.62 5.50
C ALA A 70 -8.25 4.80 5.24
N GLY A 71 -6.94 4.65 5.53
CA GLY A 71 -5.92 5.64 5.19
C GLY A 71 -5.82 5.91 3.69
N ARG A 72 -5.81 4.84 2.88
CA ARG A 72 -5.80 4.94 1.41
C ARG A 72 -7.05 5.64 0.87
N ARG A 73 -8.24 5.32 1.40
CA ARG A 73 -9.49 5.97 1.00
C ARG A 73 -9.45 7.48 1.23
N ALA A 74 -8.94 7.92 2.40
CA ALA A 74 -8.78 9.34 2.69
C ALA A 74 -7.77 10.01 1.75
N ALA A 75 -6.65 9.34 1.46
CA ALA A 75 -5.64 9.85 0.53
C ALA A 75 -6.17 9.95 -0.91
N TYR A 76 -6.91 8.95 -1.39
CA TYR A 76 -7.49 8.93 -2.73
C TYR A 76 -8.59 9.96 -2.89
N ALA A 77 -9.46 10.14 -1.87
CA ALA A 77 -10.46 11.19 -1.87
C ALA A 77 -9.82 12.59 -1.97
N ARG A 78 -8.75 12.83 -1.23
CA ARG A 78 -8.00 14.10 -1.31
C ARG A 78 -7.36 14.30 -2.67
N SER A 79 -6.59 13.33 -3.15
CA SER A 79 -5.93 13.39 -4.46
C SER A 79 -6.93 13.57 -5.60
N ALA A 80 -8.09 12.92 -5.50
CA ALA A 80 -9.18 13.06 -6.45
C ALA A 80 -9.77 14.48 -6.47
N ALA A 81 -10.03 15.06 -5.29
CA ALA A 81 -10.52 16.43 -5.18
C ALA A 81 -9.52 17.45 -5.76
N GLU A 82 -8.23 17.29 -5.47
CA GLU A 82 -7.17 18.15 -6.00
C GLU A 82 -7.02 18.04 -7.53
N ALA A 83 -7.22 16.84 -8.08
CA ALA A 83 -7.07 16.58 -9.51
C ALA A 83 -8.37 16.71 -10.32
N GLY A 84 -9.50 17.05 -9.69
CA GLY A 84 -10.81 17.11 -10.35
C GLY A 84 -11.28 15.77 -10.93
N THR A 85 -10.99 14.67 -10.23
CA THR A 85 -11.35 13.29 -10.66
C THR A 85 -12.09 12.52 -9.56
N SER A 86 -12.37 11.23 -9.76
CA SER A 86 -12.98 10.37 -8.74
C SER A 86 -11.92 9.66 -7.87
N ALA A 87 -12.29 9.30 -6.64
CA ALA A 87 -11.41 8.53 -5.75
C ALA A 87 -11.00 7.18 -6.37
N ASP A 88 -11.88 6.55 -7.14
CA ASP A 88 -11.59 5.30 -7.86
C ASP A 88 -10.48 5.49 -8.90
N VAL A 89 -10.54 6.59 -9.66
CA VAL A 89 -9.47 6.92 -10.63
C VAL A 89 -8.16 7.21 -9.92
N ALA A 90 -8.19 7.92 -8.78
CA ALA A 90 -6.99 8.17 -7.98
C ALA A 90 -6.38 6.87 -7.42
N GLY A 91 -7.21 5.94 -6.94
CA GLY A 91 -6.80 4.63 -6.46
C GLY A 91 -6.16 3.77 -7.55
N ALA A 92 -6.80 3.68 -8.72
CA ALA A 92 -6.25 2.96 -9.87
C ALA A 92 -4.92 3.53 -10.35
N ARG A 93 -4.80 4.87 -10.44
CA ARG A 93 -3.53 5.53 -10.78
C ARG A 93 -2.45 5.28 -9.74
N MET A 94 -2.79 5.28 -8.45
CA MET A 94 -1.86 4.93 -7.38
C MET A 94 -1.39 3.47 -7.53
N PHE A 95 -2.29 2.55 -7.87
CA PHE A 95 -1.92 1.17 -8.13
C PHE A 95 -0.87 1.07 -9.24
N GLU A 96 -1.15 1.63 -10.42
CA GLU A 96 -0.28 1.53 -11.58
C GLU A 96 1.08 2.21 -11.36
N SER A 97 1.08 3.42 -10.81
CA SER A 97 2.28 4.25 -10.71
C SER A 97 3.17 3.94 -9.51
N GLN A 98 2.61 3.40 -8.43
CA GLN A 98 3.30 3.31 -7.14
C GLN A 98 3.20 1.92 -6.50
N LEU A 99 2.05 1.25 -6.52
CA LEU A 99 1.90 -0.03 -5.82
C LEU A 99 2.44 -1.18 -6.66
N LEU A 100 2.00 -1.31 -7.91
CA LEU A 100 2.37 -2.39 -8.83
C LEU A 100 3.90 -2.53 -9.00
N PRO A 101 4.69 -1.44 -9.19
CA PRO A 101 6.15 -1.56 -9.29
C PRO A 101 6.81 -2.08 -8.01
N ARG A 102 6.17 -1.97 -6.84
CA ARG A 102 6.69 -2.38 -5.53
C ARG A 102 6.30 -3.79 -5.10
N ILE A 103 5.41 -4.46 -5.83
CA ILE A 103 4.98 -5.83 -5.50
C ILE A 103 6.16 -6.79 -5.71
N GLN A 104 6.67 -7.46 -4.68
CA GLN A 104 7.86 -8.30 -4.87
C GLN A 104 7.53 -9.58 -5.65
N SER A 105 8.53 -10.20 -6.28
CA SER A 105 8.34 -11.51 -6.93
C SER A 105 7.83 -12.51 -5.90
N GLY A 106 6.86 -13.33 -6.30
CA GLY A 106 6.16 -14.28 -5.43
C GLY A 106 4.97 -13.70 -4.66
N GLN A 107 4.83 -12.36 -4.57
CA GLN A 107 3.64 -11.73 -4.01
C GLN A 107 2.48 -11.70 -5.01
N TRP A 108 1.28 -11.50 -4.49
CA TRP A 108 0.04 -11.53 -5.27
C TRP A 108 -0.60 -10.15 -5.40
N TYR A 109 -1.27 -9.93 -6.52
CA TYR A 109 -2.14 -8.79 -6.73
C TYR A 109 -3.40 -9.18 -7.51
N ARG A 110 -4.48 -8.43 -7.34
CA ARG A 110 -5.71 -8.62 -8.09
C ARG A 110 -5.74 -7.65 -9.26
N ASN A 111 -5.74 -8.17 -10.49
CA ASN A 111 -5.78 -7.34 -11.70
C ASN A 111 -7.15 -6.68 -11.89
N ALA A 112 -7.28 -5.80 -12.89
CA ALA A 112 -8.52 -5.09 -13.20
C ALA A 112 -9.67 -6.03 -13.63
N GLN A 113 -9.34 -7.24 -14.11
CA GLN A 113 -10.29 -8.30 -14.44
C GLN A 113 -10.77 -9.08 -13.19
N GLY A 114 -10.27 -8.72 -12.00
CA GLY A 114 -10.64 -9.36 -10.75
C GLY A 114 -9.94 -10.68 -10.47
N GLN A 115 -8.89 -11.02 -11.23
CA GLN A 115 -8.12 -12.26 -11.09
C GLN A 115 -6.90 -12.02 -10.20
N TRP A 116 -6.60 -12.97 -9.32
CA TRP A 116 -5.36 -12.98 -8.56
C TRP A 116 -4.20 -13.45 -9.45
N VAL A 117 -3.18 -12.60 -9.57
CA VAL A 117 -1.96 -12.81 -10.35
C VAL A 117 -0.77 -12.76 -9.40
N GLN A 118 0.19 -13.65 -9.61
CA GLN A 118 1.46 -13.63 -8.90
C GLN A 118 2.48 -12.82 -9.71
N ARG A 119 3.27 -11.98 -9.05
CA ARG A 119 4.36 -11.22 -9.68
C ARG A 119 5.65 -12.02 -9.80
#